data_AF-A0A4C1XM37-F1
#
_entry.id   AF-A0A4C1XM37-F1
#
_cell.length_a   1.000
_cell.length_b   1.000
_cell.length_c   1.000
_cell.angle_alpha   90.00
_cell.angle_beta   90.00
_cell.angle_gamma   90.00
#
_symmetry.space_group_name_H-M   'P 1'
#
loop_
_entity.id
_entity.type
_entity.pdbx_description
1 polymer ?
#
loop_
_entity_poly.entity_id
_entity_poly.type
_entity_poly.pdbx_seq_one_letter_code
_entity_poly.pdbx_strand_id
1 'polypeptide(L)'
;MESGFSKANSNNLPRVDAVMLGTFFASNRDFCSSEFRNVKTSMSSRASYGDDAVSYVQLKRDSKCCTVKCKICPEHKVHAKLYGCTLVVDEENEVVLSVKTV
;
A
#
# COMPACT_ATOMS: atom_id res chain seq x y z
N MET A 1 10.78 14.89 0.65
CA MET A 1 10.75 13.77 -0.31
C MET A 1 12.10 13.10 -0.27
N GLU A 2 12.14 11.78 -0.37
CA GLU A 2 13.40 11.04 -0.47
C GLU A 2 14.04 11.25 -1.85
N SER A 3 15.37 11.14 -1.93
CA SER A 3 16.10 11.29 -3.20
C SER A 3 15.63 10.26 -4.22
N GLY A 4 15.31 10.70 -5.44
CA GLY A 4 14.78 9.86 -6.51
C GLY A 4 13.29 9.52 -6.39
N PHE A 5 12.58 10.02 -5.38
CA PHE A 5 11.13 9.88 -5.25
C PHE A 5 10.40 11.11 -5.78
N SER A 6 9.26 10.87 -6.43
CA SER A 6 8.33 11.87 -6.95
C SER A 6 7.01 11.84 -6.18
N LYS A 7 6.30 12.98 -6.11
CA LYS A 7 5.00 13.06 -5.44
C LYS A 7 4.00 12.21 -6.22
N ALA A 8 3.22 11.39 -5.52
CA ALA A 8 2.17 10.61 -6.15
C ALA A 8 0.99 11.51 -6.57
N ASN A 9 0.37 11.15 -7.67
CA ASN A 9 -0.86 11.70 -8.23
C ASN A 9 -1.60 10.59 -8.99
N SER A 10 -2.84 10.85 -9.39
CA SER A 10 -3.69 9.85 -10.05
C SER A 10 -3.14 9.31 -11.37
N ASN A 11 -2.17 9.99 -12.00
CA ASN A 11 -1.58 9.60 -13.28
C ASN A 11 -0.25 8.82 -13.14
N ASN A 12 0.37 8.79 -11.96
CA ASN A 12 1.69 8.17 -11.78
C ASN A 12 1.73 7.02 -10.77
N LEU A 13 0.59 6.66 -10.18
CA LEU A 13 0.47 5.49 -9.32
C LEU A 13 0.53 4.20 -10.15
N PRO A 14 1.12 3.12 -9.60
CA PRO A 14 1.05 1.81 -10.24
C PRO A 14 -0.39 1.30 -10.21
N ARG A 15 -0.77 0.55 -11.23
CA ARG A 15 -2.04 -0.18 -11.22
C ARG A 15 -1.94 -1.32 -10.20
N VAL A 16 -2.97 -1.43 -9.35
CA VAL A 16 -3.14 -2.54 -8.43
C VAL A 16 -4.59 -3.01 -8.53
N ASP A 17 -4.80 -4.27 -8.89
CA ASP A 17 -6.12 -4.88 -8.96
C ASP A 17 -6.30 -6.07 -8.01
N ALA A 18 -7.53 -6.59 -7.96
CA ALA A 18 -7.93 -7.66 -7.05
C ALA A 18 -7.18 -8.98 -7.29
N VAL A 19 -6.77 -9.28 -8.53
CA VAL A 19 -6.01 -10.49 -8.87
C VAL A 19 -4.58 -10.38 -8.36
N MET A 20 -3.95 -9.22 -8.52
CA MET A 20 -2.60 -8.95 -7.99
C MET A 20 -2.60 -9.10 -6.45
N LEU A 21 -3.61 -8.52 -5.80
CA LEU A 21 -3.78 -8.58 -4.35
C LEU A 21 -4.05 -10.01 -3.86
N GLY A 22 -4.94 -10.74 -4.56
CA GLY A 22 -5.23 -12.15 -4.25
C GLY A 22 -4.01 -13.05 -4.41
N THR A 23 -3.24 -12.85 -5.48
CA THR A 23 -1.99 -13.59 -5.74
C THR A 23 -0.96 -13.31 -4.66
N PHE A 24 -0.81 -12.05 -4.25
CA PHE A 24 0.09 -11.66 -3.16
C PHE A 24 -0.29 -12.34 -1.85
N PHE A 25 -1.56 -12.28 -1.44
CA PHE A 25 -2.00 -12.92 -0.20
C PHE A 25 -1.92 -14.44 -0.22
N ALA A 26 -2.20 -15.08 -1.37
CA ALA A 26 -2.04 -16.52 -1.52
C ALA A 26 -0.58 -16.97 -1.40
N SER A 27 0.36 -16.12 -1.84
CA SER A 27 1.79 -16.43 -1.87
C SER A 27 2.52 -16.07 -0.56
N ASN A 28 1.91 -15.27 0.32
CA ASN A 28 2.53 -14.78 1.54
C ASN A 28 1.75 -15.23 2.78
N ARG A 29 2.24 -16.30 3.43
CA ARG A 29 1.62 -16.92 4.62
C ARG A 29 1.54 -16.00 5.84
N ASP A 30 2.35 -14.94 5.86
CA ASP A 30 2.36 -13.93 6.94
C ASP A 30 1.06 -13.11 7.02
N PHE A 31 0.25 -13.08 5.95
CA PHE A 31 -0.98 -12.27 5.87
C PHE A 31 -2.26 -13.06 6.19
N CYS A 32 -2.16 -14.29 6.71
CA CYS A 32 -3.29 -15.21 6.85
C CYS A 32 -4.28 -14.96 8.03
N SER A 33 -3.98 -14.12 9.03
CA SER A 33 -4.78 -14.12 10.27
C SER A 33 -5.91 -13.08 10.34
N SER A 34 -5.66 -11.83 9.92
CA SER A 34 -6.61 -10.71 10.08
C SER A 34 -7.10 -10.09 8.78
N GLU A 35 -6.32 -10.19 7.70
CA GLU A 35 -6.69 -9.71 6.36
C GLU A 35 -7.68 -10.71 5.71
N PHE A 36 -7.40 -12.02 5.83
CA PHE A 36 -8.29 -13.09 5.36
C PHE A 36 -9.66 -13.15 6.05
N ARG A 37 -9.79 -12.59 7.26
CA ARG A 37 -11.08 -12.48 7.96
C ARG A 37 -11.93 -11.32 7.45
N ASN A 38 -11.48 -10.58 6.42
CA ASN A 38 -12.10 -9.39 5.85
C ASN A 38 -12.39 -8.24 6.83
N VAL A 39 -12.14 -8.38 8.14
CA VAL A 39 -12.43 -7.33 9.12
C VAL A 39 -11.58 -6.08 8.86
N LYS A 40 -10.27 -6.24 8.64
CA LYS A 40 -9.38 -5.10 8.37
C LYS A 40 -9.57 -4.53 6.98
N THR A 41 -9.73 -5.40 5.97
CA THR A 41 -9.99 -5.00 4.58
C THR A 41 -11.31 -4.25 4.46
N SER A 42 -12.37 -4.70 5.12
CA SER A 42 -13.67 -4.03 5.11
C SER A 42 -13.59 -2.64 5.75
N MET A 43 -12.89 -2.51 6.88
CA MET A 43 -12.76 -1.22 7.57
C MET A 43 -11.91 -0.23 6.75
N SER A 44 -10.76 -0.67 6.21
CA SER A 44 -9.87 0.18 5.42
C SER A 44 -10.40 0.51 4.01
N SER A 45 -11.35 -0.28 3.48
CA SER A 45 -11.97 -0.02 2.17
C SER A 45 -13.00 1.12 2.17
N ARG A 46 -13.35 1.66 3.35
CA ARG A 46 -14.30 2.77 3.45
C ARG A 46 -13.72 4.01 2.77
N ALA A 47 -14.47 4.61 1.86
CA ALA A 47 -14.05 5.83 1.17
C ALA A 47 -13.67 6.96 2.15
N SER A 48 -14.41 7.09 3.26
CA SER A 48 -14.12 8.05 4.32
C SER A 48 -12.79 7.78 5.04
N TYR A 49 -12.30 6.54 5.06
CA TYR A 49 -11.02 6.20 5.69
C TYR A 49 -9.84 6.58 4.79
N GLY A 50 -9.96 6.36 3.48
CA GLY A 50 -8.86 6.60 2.54
C GLY A 50 -8.30 8.03 2.61
N ASP A 51 -9.19 9.02 2.63
CA ASP A 51 -8.81 10.44 2.60
C ASP A 51 -8.24 10.92 3.95
N ASP A 52 -8.76 10.42 5.08
CA ASP A 52 -8.31 10.81 6.42
C ASP A 52 -7.07 10.03 6.88
N ALA A 53 -6.89 8.79 6.40
CA ALA A 53 -5.85 7.89 6.88
C ALA A 53 -4.57 7.95 6.07
N VAL A 54 -4.64 8.23 4.77
CA VAL A 54 -3.47 8.25 3.89
C VAL A 54 -2.91 9.67 3.84
N SER A 55 -1.73 9.85 4.44
CA SER A 55 -0.98 11.10 4.34
C SER A 55 -0.14 11.12 3.06
N TYR A 56 0.89 11.96 3.04
CA TYR A 56 1.78 12.15 1.89
C TYR A 56 2.27 10.82 1.27
N VAL A 57 2.02 10.67 -0.04
CA VAL A 57 2.45 9.52 -0.85
C VAL A 57 3.52 9.96 -1.85
N GLN A 58 4.59 9.19 -1.92
CA GLN A 58 5.69 9.37 -2.87
C GLN A 58 6.00 8.04 -3.55
N LEU A 59 6.50 8.07 -4.77
CA LEU A 59 6.89 6.88 -5.50
C LEU A 59 8.18 7.09 -6.28
N LYS A 60 8.90 5.99 -6.49
CA LYS A 60 10.08 5.91 -7.35
C LYS A 60 9.88 4.77 -8.32
N ARG A 61 10.13 5.01 -9.60
CA ARG A 61 10.21 3.97 -10.63
C ARG A 61 11.67 3.65 -10.90
N ASP A 62 12.01 2.38 -10.88
CA ASP A 62 13.32 1.84 -11.18
C ASP A 62 13.12 0.74 -12.23
N SER A 63 13.27 1.13 -13.51
CA SER A 63 12.94 0.31 -14.68
C SER A 63 11.51 -0.23 -14.65
N LYS A 64 11.32 -1.50 -14.28
CA LYS A 64 10.01 -2.18 -14.24
C LYS A 64 9.35 -2.19 -12.86
N CYS A 65 10.07 -1.77 -11.82
CA CYS A 65 9.58 -1.79 -10.45
C CYS A 65 9.15 -0.39 -10.00
N CYS A 66 7.94 -0.28 -9.46
CA CYS A 66 7.43 0.91 -8.80
C CYS A 66 7.45 0.72 -7.29
N THR A 67 8.23 1.53 -6.60
CA THR A 67 8.27 1.59 -5.13
C THR A 67 7.41 2.76 -4.66
N VAL A 68 6.31 2.47 -3.99
CA VAL A 68 5.42 3.47 -3.39
C VAL A 68 5.66 3.52 -1.88
N LYS A 69 5.85 4.71 -1.35
CA LYS A 69 5.94 4.98 0.08
C LYS A 69 4.84 5.94 0.51
N CYS A 70 4.17 5.62 1.60
CA CYS A 70 3.17 6.48 2.22
C CYS A 70 3.30 6.42 3.74
N LYS A 71 2.64 7.35 4.44
CA LYS A 71 2.38 7.16 5.88
C LYS A 71 0.89 7.07 6.11
N ILE A 72 0.50 6.13 6.96
CA ILE A 72 -0.89 5.79 7.23
C ILE A 72 -1.18 6.03 8.72
N CYS A 73 -2.32 6.65 9.00
CA CYS A 73 -2.87 6.77 10.35
C CYS A 73 -3.69 5.52 10.67
N PRO A 74 -3.43 4.80 11.79
CA PRO A 74 -4.25 3.66 12.16
C PRO A 74 -5.63 4.10 12.67
N GLU A 75 -6.68 3.45 12.17
CA GLU A 75 -8.10 3.82 12.39
C GLU A 75 -8.54 3.93 13.87
N HIS A 76 -7.89 3.19 14.78
CA HIS A 76 -8.39 3.04 16.14
C HIS A 76 -7.81 4.01 17.18
N LYS A 77 -6.89 4.90 16.83
CA LYS A 77 -6.33 5.87 17.78
C LYS A 77 -5.91 7.16 17.08
N VAL A 78 -6.72 8.20 17.23
CA VAL A 78 -6.42 9.60 16.83
C VAL A 78 -5.10 10.16 17.41
N HIS A 79 -4.49 9.47 18.37
CA HIS A 79 -3.17 9.79 18.95
C HIS A 79 -2.05 8.79 18.60
N ALA A 80 -2.28 7.81 17.73
CA ALA A 80 -1.25 6.86 17.35
C ALA A 80 -0.29 7.45 16.31
N LYS A 81 0.99 7.10 16.43
CA LYS A 81 2.03 7.49 15.48
C LYS A 81 1.66 6.97 14.08
N LEU A 82 1.81 7.84 13.09
CA LEU A 82 1.76 7.44 11.68
C LEU A 82 2.82 6.36 11.45
N TYR A 83 2.41 5.25 10.87
CA TYR A 83 3.35 4.23 10.41
C TYR A 83 3.64 4.44 8.92
N GLY A 84 4.88 4.21 8.52
CA GLY A 84 5.28 4.21 7.14
C GLY A 84 4.88 2.89 6.48
N CYS A 85 4.39 2.94 5.25
CA CYS A 85 4.21 1.77 4.42
C CYS A 85 5.06 1.91 3.16
N THR A 86 5.73 0.84 2.76
CA THR A 86 6.46 0.71 1.51
C THR A 86 5.90 -0.47 0.72
N LEU A 87 5.38 -0.19 -0.47
CA LEU A 87 4.86 -1.14 -1.43
C LEU A 87 5.83 -1.20 -2.62
N VAL A 88 6.15 -2.40 -3.09
CA VAL A 88 6.94 -2.60 -4.31
C VAL A 88 6.11 -3.44 -5.29
N VAL A 89 5.86 -2.89 -6.47
CA VAL A 89 5.08 -3.51 -7.56
C VAL A 89 5.98 -3.72 -8.77
N ASP A 90 5.94 -4.89 -9.40
CA ASP A 90 6.46 -5.10 -10.75
C ASP A 90 5.35 -4.71 -11.73
N GLU A 91 5.52 -3.56 -12.40
CA GLU A 91 4.51 -3.00 -13.32
C GLU A 91 4.39 -3.80 -14.63
N GLU A 92 5.41 -4.60 -14.99
CA GLU A 92 5.43 -5.40 -16.22
C GLU A 92 4.72 -6.75 -16.04
N ASN A 93 4.99 -7.41 -14.92
CA ASN A 93 4.42 -8.72 -14.59
C ASN A 93 3.09 -8.62 -13.84
N GLU A 94 2.65 -7.39 -13.55
CA GLU A 94 1.46 -7.10 -12.78
C GLU A 94 1.43 -7.88 -11.44
N VAL A 95 2.52 -7.81 -10.67
CA VAL A 95 2.62 -8.50 -9.36
C VAL A 95 3.08 -7.57 -8.25
N VAL A 96 2.48 -7.74 -7.06
CA VAL A 96 3.00 -7.13 -5.84
C VAL A 96 4.17 -7.97 -5.33
N LEU A 97 5.36 -7.37 -5.26
CA LEU A 97 6.57 -8.06 -4.83
C LEU A 97 6.73 -8.05 -3.31
N SER A 98 6.41 -6.93 -2.67
CA SER A 98 6.60 -6.76 -1.22
C SER A 98 5.75 -5.64 -0.66
N VAL A 99 5.30 -5.83 0.58
CA VAL A 99 4.67 -4.81 1.42
C VAL A 99 5.39 -4.79 2.77
N LYS A 100 5.87 -3.63 3.21
CA LYS A 100 6.56 -3.45 4.49
C LYS A 100 6.01 -2.25 5.25
N THR A 101 5.74 -2.43 6.53
CA THR A 101 5.36 -1.34 7.45
C THR A 101 6.53 -1.02 8.39
N VAL A 102 6.82 0.26 8.60
CA VAL A 102 7.91 0.78 9.46
C VAL A 102 7.37 1.78 10.46
#